data_AF-A0A4R4N7E2-F1
#
_entry.id   AF-A0A4R4N7E2-F1
#
_cell.length_a   1.000
_cell.length_b   1.000
_cell.length_c   1.000
_cell.angle_alpha   90.00
_cell.angle_beta   90.00
_cell.angle_gamma   90.00
#
_symmetry.space_group_name_H-M   'P 1'
#
loop_
_entity.id
_entity.type
_entity.pdbx_description
1 polymer ?
#
loop_
_entity_poly.entity_id
_entity_poly.type
_entity_poly.pdbx_seq_one_letter_code
_entity_poly.pdbx_strand_id
1 'polypeptide(L)'
;MSDATMQCPTMQCPKCESKLDTHERHGVVIEECPGCKGVFLDRGELEQLIDAESRYLAELPDDANPETTYQGRHRRGIVEQIFAGDQ
;
A
#
# COMPACT_ATOMS: atom_id res chain seq x y z
N MET A 1 -26.38 -20.26 -23.26
CA MET A 1 -26.27 -18.80 -23.29
C MET A 1 -25.41 -18.42 -22.10
N SER A 2 -24.33 -17.72 -22.40
CA SER A 2 -23.04 -17.73 -21.71
C SER A 2 -23.10 -17.08 -20.33
N ASP A 3 -22.75 -17.87 -19.31
CA ASP A 3 -22.63 -17.43 -17.92
C ASP A 3 -21.48 -16.42 -17.81
N ALA A 4 -21.81 -15.18 -17.48
CA ALA A 4 -20.88 -14.06 -17.38
C ALA A 4 -20.13 -14.14 -16.05
N THR A 5 -19.34 -15.19 -15.85
CA THR A 5 -18.24 -15.16 -14.89
C THR A 5 -17.15 -14.28 -15.49
N MET A 6 -17.33 -12.96 -15.33
CA MET A 6 -16.24 -11.98 -15.35
C MET A 6 -15.27 -12.37 -14.25
N GLN A 7 -14.40 -13.31 -14.60
CA GLN A 7 -13.27 -13.72 -13.82
C GLN A 7 -12.29 -12.54 -13.84
N CYS A 8 -12.37 -11.65 -12.85
CA CYS A 8 -11.20 -10.85 -12.51
C CYS A 8 -10.05 -11.85 -12.29
N PRO A 9 -8.89 -11.67 -12.94
CA PRO A 9 -7.79 -12.61 -12.85
C PRO A 9 -7.54 -12.84 -11.37
N THR A 10 -7.49 -14.10 -10.96
CA THR A 10 -7.28 -14.49 -9.58
C THR A 10 -6.08 -13.71 -9.06
N MET A 11 -6.32 -12.74 -8.17
CA MET A 11 -5.32 -11.89 -7.53
C MET A 11 -4.45 -12.77 -6.63
N GLN A 12 -3.53 -13.47 -7.28
CA GLN A 12 -2.55 -14.36 -6.68
C GLN A 12 -1.24 -13.61 -6.64
N CYS A 13 -0.48 -13.85 -5.58
CA CYS A 13 0.84 -13.29 -5.46
C CYS A 13 1.74 -13.81 -6.60
N PRO A 14 2.32 -12.96 -7.46
CA PRO A 14 3.25 -13.38 -8.51
C PRO A 14 4.56 -13.98 -7.98
N LYS A 15 4.83 -13.87 -6.68
CA LYS A 15 6.04 -14.43 -6.06
C LYS A 15 5.84 -15.85 -5.53
N CYS A 16 4.67 -16.17 -4.98
CA CYS A 16 4.43 -17.46 -4.31
C CYS A 16 3.02 -18.04 -4.52
N GLU A 17 2.24 -17.45 -5.43
CA GLU A 17 0.92 -17.92 -5.88
C GLU A 17 -0.16 -18.00 -4.78
N SER A 18 0.15 -17.50 -3.58
CA SER A 18 -0.82 -17.41 -2.49
C SER A 18 -1.89 -16.36 -2.81
N LYS A 19 -3.12 -16.60 -2.33
CA LYS A 19 -4.19 -15.61 -2.39
C LYS A 19 -3.79 -14.36 -1.61
N LEU A 20 -4.09 -13.18 -2.15
CA LEU A 20 -3.87 -11.91 -1.48
C LEU A 20 -5.02 -11.61 -0.51
N ASP A 21 -4.67 -10.96 0.61
CA ASP A 21 -5.58 -10.46 1.63
C ASP A 21 -5.72 -8.94 1.49
N THR A 22 -6.96 -8.46 1.33
CA THR A 22 -7.28 -7.03 1.23
C THR A 22 -7.28 -6.38 2.61
N HIS A 23 -6.60 -5.25 2.75
CA HIS A 23 -6.60 -4.40 3.94
C HIS A 23 -6.83 -2.94 3.56
N GLU A 24 -7.48 -2.17 4.42
CA GLU A 24 -7.56 -0.72 4.29
C GLU A 24 -6.77 -0.06 5.42
N ARG A 25 -5.79 0.78 5.07
CA ARG A 25 -4.92 1.48 6.03
C ARG A 25 -4.82 2.95 5.65
N HIS A 26 -5.19 3.84 6.57
CA HIS A 26 -5.20 5.30 6.33
C HIS A 26 -5.98 5.73 5.07
N GLY A 27 -7.07 5.02 4.76
CA GLY A 27 -7.88 5.27 3.56
C GLY A 27 -7.22 4.83 2.25
N VAL A 28 -6.18 3.99 2.33
CA VAL A 28 -5.54 3.34 1.18
C VAL A 28 -5.84 1.84 1.26
N VAL A 29 -6.43 1.30 0.19
CA VAL A 29 -6.62 -0.15 0.04
C VAL A 29 -5.32 -0.78 -0.43
N ILE A 30 -4.93 -1.88 0.22
CA ILE A 30 -3.73 -2.65 -0.10
C ILE A 30 -4.04 -4.14 -0.14
N GLU A 31 -3.33 -4.89 -0.98
CA GLU A 31 -3.42 -6.35 -1.05
C GLU A 31 -2.11 -6.97 -0.52
N GLU A 32 -2.14 -7.59 0.66
CA GLU A 32 -0.98 -8.26 1.27
C GLU A 32 -0.98 -9.76 0.96
N CYS A 33 0.17 -10.29 0.53
CA CYS A 33 0.38 -11.72 0.44
C CYS A 33 0.80 -12.29 1.80
N PRO A 34 0.02 -13.19 2.44
CA PRO A 34 0.39 -13.78 3.72
C PRO A 34 1.61 -14.71 3.61
N GLY A 35 1.87 -15.28 2.42
CA GLY A 35 2.96 -16.23 2.18
C GLY A 35 4.34 -15.58 2.07
N CYS A 36 4.45 -14.50 1.29
CA CYS A 36 5.74 -13.85 1.03
C CYS A 36 5.85 -12.42 1.59
N LYS A 37 4.79 -11.91 2.23
CA LYS A 37 4.70 -10.54 2.76
C LYS A 37 4.86 -9.43 1.72
N GLY A 38 4.56 -9.75 0.45
CA GLY A 38 4.54 -8.78 -0.64
C GLY A 38 3.22 -8.01 -0.64
N VAL A 39 3.28 -6.71 -0.91
CA VAL A 39 2.09 -5.86 -1.05
C VAL A 39 1.89 -5.49 -2.52
N PHE A 40 0.65 -5.56 -2.97
CA PHE A 40 0.22 -5.26 -4.32
C PHE A 40 -0.76 -4.10 -4.29
N LEU A 41 -0.56 -3.18 -5.23
CA LEU A 41 -1.42 -2.02 -5.43
C LEU A 41 -1.76 -1.96 -6.91
N ASP A 42 -3.03 -1.72 -7.21
CA ASP A 42 -3.41 -1.25 -8.53
C ASP A 42 -3.05 0.23 -8.72
N ARG A 43 -3.39 0.76 -9.89
CA ARG A 43 -3.10 2.17 -10.20
C ARG A 43 -3.84 3.14 -9.28
N GLY A 44 -5.12 2.89 -9.01
CA GLY A 44 -5.95 3.78 -8.18
C GLY A 44 -5.56 3.72 -6.70
N GLU A 45 -5.12 2.56 -6.22
CA GLU A 45 -4.59 2.38 -4.86
C GLU A 45 -3.23 3.08 -4.69
N LEU A 46 -2.36 3.02 -5.71
CA LEU A 46 -1.11 3.78 -5.69
C LEU A 46 -1.36 5.29 -5.68
N GLU A 47 -2.33 5.78 -6.47
CA GLU A 47 -2.71 7.19 -6.46
C GLU A 47 -3.22 7.62 -5.06
N GLN A 48 -4.05 6.79 -4.40
CA GLN A 48 -4.48 7.03 -3.01
C GLN A 48 -3.31 7.07 -2.02
N LEU A 49 -2.33 6.19 -2.16
CA LEU A 49 -1.13 6.18 -1.32
C LEU A 49 -0.33 7.48 -1.44
N ILE A 50 -0.11 7.95 -2.67
CA ILE A 50 0.62 9.19 -2.94
C ILE A 50 -0.11 10.39 -2.35
N ASP A 51 -1.43 10.45 -2.50
CA ASP A 51 -2.25 11.51 -1.92
C ASP A 51 -2.22 11.49 -0.39
N ALA A 52 -2.29 10.31 0.22
CA ALA A 52 -2.20 10.15 1.67
C ALA A 52 -0.84 10.61 2.20
N GLU A 53 0.26 10.27 1.52
CA GLU A 53 1.61 10.69 1.91
C GLU A 53 1.76 12.20 1.75
N SER A 54 1.26 12.77 0.66
CA SER A 54 1.33 14.22 0.42
C SER A 54 0.60 15.03 1.50
N ARG A 55 -0.57 14.56 1.96
CA ARG A 55 -1.30 15.17 3.06
C ARG A 55 -0.53 15.07 4.38
N TYR A 56 -0.01 13.88 4.68
CA TYR A 56 0.81 13.67 5.87
C TYR A 56 2.01 14.62 5.91
N LEU A 57 2.73 14.75 4.80
CA LEU A 57 3.88 15.66 4.69
C LEU A 57 3.49 17.13 4.83
N ALA A 58 2.31 17.53 4.34
CA ALA A 58 1.82 18.91 4.48
C ALA A 58 1.43 19.28 5.92
N GLU A 59 1.14 18.28 6.76
CA GLU A 59 0.81 18.45 8.18
C GLU A 59 2.05 18.43 9.10
N LEU A 60 3.23 18.11 8.57
CA LEU A 60 4.46 18.12 9.35
C LEU A 60 4.87 19.56 9.71
N PRO A 61 5.43 19.77 10.92
CA PRO A 61 5.91 21.08 11.33
C PRO A 61 7.14 21.52 10.51
N ASP A 62 7.31 22.82 10.30
CA ASP A 62 8.35 23.40 9.42
C ASP A 62 9.80 23.06 9.83
N ASP A 63 10.03 22.65 11.08
CA ASP A 63 11.33 22.20 11.58
C ASP A 63 11.62 20.72 11.29
N ALA A 64 10.62 19.96 10.81
CA ALA A 64 10.81 18.62 10.30
C ALA A 64 11.46 18.68 8.91
N ASN A 65 12.74 18.28 8.82
CA ASN A 65 13.48 18.32 7.55
C ASN A 65 12.86 17.35 6.51
N PRO A 66 12.24 17.85 5.42
CA PRO A 66 11.61 17.01 4.40
C PRO A 66 12.61 16.15 3.61
N GLU A 67 13.89 16.53 3.61
CA GLU A 67 14.96 15.77 2.95
C GLU A 67 15.26 14.46 3.69
N THR A 68 15.01 14.38 5.00
CA THR A 68 15.25 13.16 5.80
C THR A 68 14.13 12.14 5.75
N THR A 69 12.92 12.54 5.34
CA THR A 69 11.74 11.67 5.29
C THR A 69 11.80 10.66 4.14
N TYR A 70 12.43 11.03 3.01
CA TYR A 70 12.57 10.13 1.85
C TYR A 70 13.91 9.36 1.79
N GLN A 71 14.94 9.83 2.48
CA GLN A 71 16.31 9.27 2.42
C GLN A 71 16.50 7.92 3.15
N GLY A 72 15.46 7.11 3.30
CA GLY A 72 15.55 5.73 3.81
C GLY A 72 15.99 5.57 5.27
N ARG A 73 16.31 6.67 5.96
CA ARG A 73 16.83 6.69 7.34
C ARG A 73 15.76 7.05 8.38
N HIS A 74 14.65 7.68 7.96
CA HIS A 74 13.49 7.97 8.80
C HIS A 74 12.20 7.67 8.05
N ARG A 75 11.82 6.39 8.00
CA ARG A 75 10.57 5.95 7.38
C ARG A 75 9.30 6.38 8.12
N ARG A 76 9.29 7.40 8.99
CA ARG A 76 8.12 7.78 9.84
C ARG A 76 6.91 8.38 9.08
N GLY A 77 6.74 8.10 7.78
CA GLY A 77 5.65 8.56 6.91
C GLY A 77 4.43 7.65 6.91
N ILE A 78 3.41 8.00 6.12
CA ILE A 78 2.20 7.18 5.96
C ILE A 78 2.55 5.83 5.32
N VAL A 79 3.55 5.83 4.43
CA VAL A 79 4.08 4.64 3.76
C VAL A 79 4.59 3.58 4.75
N GLU A 80 5.18 3.96 5.87
CA GLU A 80 5.55 2.99 6.91
C GLU A 80 4.33 2.48 7.65
N GLN A 81 3.39 3.34 8.02
CA GLN A 81 2.19 2.92 8.75
C GLN A 81 1.32 1.96 7.93
N ILE A 82 1.30 2.13 6.60
CA ILE A 82 0.60 1.25 5.67
C ILE A 82 1.32 -0.09 5.47
N PHE A 83 2.66 -0.10 5.40
CA PHE A 83 3.42 -1.31 5.07
C PHE A 83 4.18 -1.97 6.25
N ALA A 84 4.15 -1.40 7.45
CA ALA A 84 4.84 -1.96 8.62
C ALA A 84 4.24 -3.29 9.10
N GLY A 85 3.06 -3.67 8.60
CA GLY A 85 2.36 -4.89 8.96
C GLY A 85 1.85 -4.86 10.40
N ASP A 86 0.64 -5.37 10.62
CA ASP A 86 0.28 -5.81 11.98
C ASP A 86 1.10 -7.07 12.26
N GLN A 87 1.98 -6.99 13.28
CA GLN A 87 2.68 -8.13 13.86
C GLN A 87 1.75 -8.91 14.80
#